data_AF-A0A2G6J473-F1
#
_entry.id   AF-A0A2G6J473-F1
#
_cell.length_a   1.000
_cell.length_b   1.000
_cell.length_c   1.000
_cell.angle_alpha   90.00
_cell.angle_beta   90.00
_cell.angle_gamma   90.00
#
_symmetry.space_group_name_H-M   'P 1'
#
loop_
_entity.id
_entity.type
_entity.pdbx_description
1 polymer ?
#
loop_
_entity_poly.entity_id
_entity_poly.type
_entity_poly.pdbx_seq_one_letter_code
_entity_poly.pdbx_strand_id
1 'polypeptide(L)'
;MPELKLIPLADVLSDDEINALSAQLAEVGAELPEEDDDYDELEDALGDDQLTDFLDKLDAHEIACDTYLPAEFEGQLTVADRTFGSAHMLVEALEEIREELDIDAEDPLDDEDELDLSAIEEQLSHAWNVFARGANACIARSIPLLVIE
;
A
#
# COMPACT_ATOMS: atom_id res chain seq x y z
N MET A 1 2.09 -13.45 10.55
CA MET A 1 2.64 -13.59 9.19
C MET A 1 2.02 -12.44 8.48
N PRO A 2 2.84 -11.45 8.15
CA PRO A 2 2.31 -10.24 7.60
C PRO A 2 1.70 -10.50 6.23
N GLU A 3 0.60 -9.81 5.99
CA GLU A 3 -0.19 -9.97 4.77
C GLU A 3 -0.84 -8.67 4.38
N LEU A 4 -0.96 -8.47 3.06
CA LEU A 4 -1.75 -7.39 2.50
C LEU A 4 -3.10 -7.94 2.08
N LYS A 5 -4.18 -7.31 2.56
CA LYS A 5 -5.55 -7.74 2.29
C LYS A 5 -6.43 -6.60 1.81
N LEU A 6 -7.27 -6.89 0.82
CA LEU A 6 -8.36 -6.00 0.42
C LEU A 6 -9.58 -6.35 1.28
N ILE A 7 -9.98 -5.44 2.16
CA ILE A 7 -11.08 -5.67 3.10
C ILE A 7 -12.00 -4.44 3.11
N PRO A 8 -13.32 -4.61 3.00
CA PRO A 8 -14.28 -3.52 3.13
C PRO A 8 -14.14 -2.79 4.48
N LEU A 9 -14.36 -1.48 4.49
CA LEU A 9 -14.29 -0.70 5.74
C LEU A 9 -15.28 -1.20 6.79
N ALA A 10 -16.45 -1.68 6.36
CA ALA A 10 -17.49 -2.21 7.24
C ALA A 10 -17.06 -3.45 8.04
N ASP A 11 -16.08 -4.21 7.56
CA ASP A 11 -15.56 -5.40 8.25
C ASP A 11 -14.45 -5.05 9.25
N VAL A 12 -13.89 -3.84 9.16
CA VAL A 12 -12.74 -3.38 9.93
C VAL A 12 -13.12 -2.33 10.98
N LEU A 13 -14.04 -1.44 10.61
CA LEU A 13 -14.47 -0.28 11.37
C LEU A 13 -15.96 -0.37 11.70
N SER A 14 -16.32 0.17 12.86
CA SER A 14 -17.72 0.40 13.22
C SER A 14 -18.34 1.54 12.42
N ASP A 15 -19.67 1.57 12.35
CA ASP A 15 -20.42 2.65 11.68
C ASP A 15 -20.02 4.05 12.20
N ASP A 16 -19.78 4.19 13.52
CA ASP A 16 -19.36 5.45 14.13
C ASP A 16 -17.96 5.89 13.64
N GLU A 17 -17.03 4.94 13.46
CA GLU A 17 -15.68 5.19 12.95
C GLU A 17 -15.69 5.51 11.46
N ILE A 18 -16.51 4.83 10.67
CA ILE A 18 -16.68 5.12 9.24
C ILE A 18 -17.23 6.53 9.04
N ASN A 19 -18.21 6.94 9.86
CA ASN A 19 -18.73 8.31 9.82
C ASN A 19 -17.65 9.34 10.21
N ALA A 20 -16.79 9.03 11.18
CA ALA A 20 -15.68 9.90 11.56
C ALA A 20 -14.64 10.02 10.43
N LEU A 21 -14.28 8.90 9.79
CA LEU A 21 -13.36 8.87 8.65
C LEU A 21 -13.92 9.65 7.46
N SER A 22 -15.19 9.44 7.13
CA SER A 22 -15.89 10.16 6.06
C SER A 22 -15.93 11.67 6.33
N ALA A 23 -16.16 12.09 7.58
CA ALA A 23 -16.11 13.49 7.96
C ALA A 23 -14.71 14.10 7.77
N GLN A 24 -13.65 13.39 8.18
CA GLN A 24 -12.26 13.84 7.99
C GLN A 24 -11.88 13.90 6.50
N LEU A 25 -12.28 12.93 5.70
CA LEU A 25 -12.09 12.93 4.25
C LEU A 25 -12.76 14.15 3.61
N ALA A 26 -13.99 14.46 4.02
CA ALA A 26 -14.71 15.62 3.51
C ALA A 26 -14.00 16.94 3.87
N GLU A 27 -13.30 17.02 5.00
CA GLU A 27 -12.50 18.20 5.38
C GLU A 27 -11.28 18.40 4.45
N VAL A 28 -10.70 17.32 3.94
CA VAL A 28 -9.60 17.36 2.96
C VAL A 28 -10.08 17.37 1.50
N GLY A 29 -11.41 17.39 1.28
CA GLY A 29 -12.01 17.45 -0.05
C GLY A 29 -12.09 16.12 -0.78
N ALA A 30 -11.97 15.01 -0.07
CA ALA A 30 -12.11 13.66 -0.59
C ALA A 30 -13.39 12.98 -0.08
N GLU A 31 -13.83 11.94 -0.78
CA GLU A 31 -14.99 11.13 -0.41
C GLU A 31 -14.62 9.64 -0.56
N LEU A 32 -15.21 8.78 0.27
CA LEU A 32 -15.06 7.34 0.12
C LEU A 32 -15.82 6.90 -1.15
N PRO A 33 -15.18 6.20 -2.10
CA PRO A 33 -15.90 5.65 -3.23
C PRO A 33 -16.86 4.54 -2.77
N GLU A 34 -17.86 4.25 -3.60
CA GLU A 34 -18.72 3.08 -3.40
C GLU A 34 -17.86 1.81 -3.56
N GLU A 35 -17.83 0.99 -2.51
CA GLU A 35 -17.09 -0.27 -2.50
C GLU A 35 -17.73 -1.27 -3.48
N ASP A 36 -16.91 -2.01 -4.22
CA ASP A 36 -17.40 -3.08 -5.09
C ASP A 36 -17.69 -4.35 -4.27
N ASP A 37 -18.90 -4.91 -4.43
CA ASP A 37 -19.32 -6.12 -3.72
C ASP A 37 -18.66 -7.40 -4.28
N ASP A 38 -18.09 -7.35 -5.49
CA ASP A 38 -17.48 -8.49 -6.18
C ASP A 38 -15.95 -8.37 -6.19
N TYR A 39 -15.33 -8.75 -5.07
CA TYR A 39 -13.88 -8.70 -4.91
C TYR A 39 -13.26 -10.07 -4.66
N ASP A 40 -12.15 -10.33 -5.34
CA ASP A 40 -11.25 -11.41 -4.94
C ASP A 40 -10.39 -10.92 -3.78
N GLU A 41 -10.24 -11.74 -2.75
CA GLU A 41 -9.25 -11.51 -1.69
C GLU A 41 -7.86 -11.44 -2.34
N LEU A 42 -7.19 -10.28 -2.18
CA LEU A 42 -5.74 -10.24 -2.32
C LEU A 42 -5.20 -10.91 -1.04
N GLU A 43 -4.65 -12.12 -1.17
CA GLU A 43 -3.84 -12.76 -0.13
C GLU A 43 -2.43 -12.93 -0.71
N ASP A 44 -1.63 -11.88 -0.59
CA ASP A 44 -0.21 -11.94 -0.87
C ASP A 44 0.53 -11.80 0.47
N ALA A 45 1.12 -12.92 0.92
CA ALA A 45 1.85 -13.00 2.17
C ALA A 45 3.27 -12.47 2.00
N LEU A 46 3.74 -11.70 2.97
CA LEU A 46 5.11 -11.23 3.05
C LEU A 46 5.84 -11.92 4.21
N GLY A 47 7.15 -12.09 4.07
CA GLY A 47 7.98 -12.44 5.22
C GLY A 47 7.99 -11.30 6.23
N ASP A 48 8.03 -11.60 7.53
CA ASP A 48 8.09 -10.59 8.59
C ASP A 48 9.23 -9.57 8.40
N ASP A 49 10.41 -10.06 8.01
CA ASP A 49 11.57 -9.20 7.72
C ASP A 49 11.34 -8.33 6.47
N GLN A 50 10.68 -8.88 5.44
CA GLN A 50 10.39 -8.16 4.20
C GLN A 50 9.38 -7.03 4.42
N LEU A 51 8.32 -7.28 5.18
CA LEU A 51 7.34 -6.26 5.51
C LEU A 51 8.00 -5.15 6.33
N THR A 52 8.76 -5.51 7.37
CA THR A 52 9.40 -4.53 8.27
C THR A 52 10.35 -3.61 7.49
N ASP A 53 11.25 -4.20 6.70
CA ASP A 53 12.22 -3.42 5.91
C ASP A 53 11.53 -2.52 4.87
N PHE A 54 10.40 -2.99 4.32
CA PHE A 54 9.64 -2.20 3.35
C PHE A 54 8.81 -1.09 4.02
N LEU A 55 8.22 -1.34 5.19
CA LEU A 55 7.53 -0.33 5.99
C LEU A 55 8.49 0.79 6.42
N ASP A 56 9.73 0.46 6.80
CA ASP A 56 10.76 1.45 7.10
C ASP A 56 11.05 2.37 5.89
N LYS A 57 11.00 1.83 4.66
CA LYS A 57 11.07 2.64 3.45
C LYS A 57 9.82 3.51 3.29
N LEU A 58 8.62 2.96 3.41
CA LEU A 58 7.39 3.77 3.31
C LEU A 58 7.33 4.88 4.37
N ASP A 59 7.85 4.64 5.58
CA ASP A 59 7.95 5.64 6.64
C ASP A 59 8.91 6.77 6.25
N ALA A 60 10.02 6.45 5.58
CA ALA A 60 10.96 7.45 5.05
C ALA A 60 10.32 8.39 3.99
N HIS A 61 9.27 7.94 3.30
CA HIS A 61 8.47 8.75 2.38
C HIS A 61 7.21 9.34 3.03
N GLU A 62 7.05 9.24 4.36
CA GLU A 62 5.90 9.75 5.12
C GLU A 62 4.54 9.17 4.65
N ILE A 63 4.54 7.96 4.08
CA ILE A 63 3.34 7.30 3.52
C ILE A 63 3.03 5.96 4.16
N ALA A 64 3.80 5.50 5.16
CA ALA A 64 3.46 4.31 5.94
C ALA A 64 2.12 4.50 6.67
N CYS A 65 1.15 3.62 6.39
CA CYS A 65 -0.19 3.63 7.00
C CYS A 65 -0.70 2.20 7.21
N ASP A 66 -1.56 2.01 8.21
CA ASP A 66 -2.23 0.73 8.49
C ASP A 66 -3.23 0.36 7.37
N THR A 67 -3.83 1.36 6.74
CA THR A 67 -4.84 1.18 5.71
C THR A 67 -4.70 2.24 4.62
N TYR A 68 -4.77 1.81 3.36
CA TYR A 68 -4.78 2.71 2.20
C TYR A 68 -6.16 2.72 1.56
N LEU A 69 -6.73 3.91 1.45
CA LEU A 69 -8.05 4.12 0.90
C LEU A 69 -8.00 4.36 -0.62
N PRO A 70 -9.00 3.89 -1.36
CA PRO A 70 -9.19 4.17 -2.79
C PRO A 70 -9.68 5.59 -3.08
N ALA A 71 -9.22 6.57 -2.30
CA ALA A 71 -9.55 7.99 -2.45
C ALA A 71 -8.26 8.79 -2.64
N GLU A 72 -8.32 9.86 -3.41
CA GLU A 72 -7.19 10.78 -3.64
C GLU A 72 -7.24 11.89 -2.60
N PHE A 73 -6.24 11.93 -1.71
CA PHE A 73 -6.06 13.00 -0.72
C PHE A 73 -4.60 13.05 -0.27
N GLU A 74 -4.18 14.23 0.20
CA GLU A 74 -2.84 14.44 0.72
C GLU A 74 -2.80 14.25 2.25
N GLY A 75 -1.73 13.64 2.75
CA GLY A 75 -1.50 13.41 4.18
C GLY A 75 -2.09 12.10 4.69
N GLN A 76 -2.17 11.99 6.01
CA GLN A 76 -2.66 10.79 6.71
C GLN A 76 -3.81 11.18 7.63
N LEU A 77 -4.83 10.34 7.68
CA LEU A 77 -5.96 10.48 8.59
C LEU A 77 -5.81 9.47 9.72
N THR A 78 -6.20 9.83 10.93
CA THR A 78 -6.17 8.90 12.07
C THR A 78 -7.56 8.78 12.65
N VAL A 79 -8.06 7.55 12.71
CA VAL A 79 -9.37 7.22 13.30
C VAL A 79 -9.17 6.08 14.28
N ALA A 80 -9.63 6.30 15.51
CA ALA A 80 -9.35 5.44 16.66
C ALA A 80 -7.83 5.24 16.86
N ASP A 81 -7.33 4.03 16.61
CA ASP A 81 -5.92 3.65 16.75
C ASP A 81 -5.30 3.23 15.40
N ARG A 82 -5.91 3.65 14.27
CA ARG A 82 -5.47 3.31 12.90
C ARG A 82 -5.18 4.54 12.07
N THR A 83 -4.18 4.41 11.20
CA THR A 83 -3.74 5.40 10.22
C THR A 83 -4.24 5.04 8.83
N PHE A 84 -4.76 6.04 8.12
CA PHE A 84 -5.35 5.92 6.80
C PHE A 84 -4.61 6.83 5.83
N GLY A 85 -4.02 6.23 4.79
CA GLY A 85 -3.36 6.93 3.70
C GLY A 85 -4.16 6.83 2.40
N SER A 86 -3.79 7.62 1.40
CA SER A 86 -4.33 7.47 0.06
C SER A 86 -3.57 6.37 -0.68
N ALA A 87 -4.29 5.44 -1.32
CA ALA A 87 -3.68 4.45 -2.20
C ALA A 87 -3.04 5.10 -3.44
N HIS A 88 -3.51 6.27 -3.85
CA HIS A 88 -2.91 7.03 -4.97
C HIS A 88 -1.54 7.58 -4.57
N MET A 89 -1.44 8.17 -3.38
CA MET A 89 -0.16 8.62 -2.81
C MET A 89 0.81 7.44 -2.61
N LEU A 90 0.29 6.27 -2.20
CA LEU A 90 1.10 5.05 -2.11
C LEU A 90 1.66 4.66 -3.47
N VAL A 91 0.87 4.67 -4.54
CA VAL A 91 1.37 4.35 -5.91
C VAL A 91 2.48 5.30 -6.32
N GLU A 92 2.34 6.61 -6.06
CA GLU A 92 3.38 7.59 -6.38
C GLU A 92 4.68 7.32 -5.62
N ALA A 93 4.59 7.10 -4.31
CA ALA A 93 5.76 6.75 -3.48
C ALA A 93 6.38 5.41 -3.88
N LEU A 94 5.57 4.43 -4.31
CA LEU A 94 6.07 3.16 -4.83
C LEU A 94 6.85 3.35 -6.13
N GLU A 95 6.46 4.25 -7.03
CA GLU A 95 7.27 4.55 -8.22
C GLU A 95 8.60 5.22 -7.85
N GLU A 96 8.62 6.12 -6.85
CA GLU A 96 9.88 6.67 -6.33
C GLU A 96 10.79 5.56 -5.76
N ILE A 97 10.23 4.69 -4.91
CA ILE A 97 10.97 3.56 -4.32
C ILE A 97 11.45 2.59 -5.41
N ARG A 98 10.68 2.39 -6.48
CA ARG A 98 11.05 1.56 -7.63
C ARG A 98 12.27 2.11 -8.34
N GLU A 99 12.30 3.42 -8.59
CA GLU A 99 13.44 4.12 -9.19
C GLU A 99 14.67 4.06 -8.27
N GLU A 100 14.49 4.19 -6.95
CA GLU A 100 15.58 4.07 -5.98
C GLU A 100 16.17 2.67 -5.90
N LEU A 101 15.33 1.65 -6.03
CA LEU A 101 15.70 0.24 -5.99
C LEU A 101 16.17 -0.29 -7.35
N ASP A 102 16.11 0.53 -8.39
CA ASP A 102 16.54 0.20 -9.75
C ASP A 102 15.86 -1.05 -10.32
N ILE A 103 14.59 -1.30 -9.92
CA ILE A 103 13.85 -2.53 -10.23
C ILE A 103 13.68 -2.75 -11.76
N ASP A 104 13.80 -1.68 -12.56
CA ASP A 104 13.67 -1.71 -14.03
C ASP A 104 14.98 -1.63 -14.82
N ALA A 105 16.13 -1.42 -14.18
CA ALA A 105 17.37 -1.14 -14.93
C ALA A 105 17.98 -2.35 -15.64
N GLU A 106 17.41 -3.53 -15.48
CA GLU A 106 17.85 -4.73 -16.19
C GLU A 106 17.05 -4.96 -17.49
N ASP A 107 17.50 -4.34 -18.59
CA ASP A 107 17.50 -5.04 -19.88
C ASP A 107 18.82 -5.83 -19.96
N PRO A 108 18.81 -7.16 -19.71
CA PRO A 108 20.02 -7.98 -19.54
C PRO A 108 20.76 -8.28 -20.87
N LEU A 109 20.64 -7.42 -21.88
CA LEU A 109 21.25 -7.64 -23.20
C LEU A 109 22.54 -6.87 -23.46
N ASP A 110 23.06 -6.05 -22.52
CA ASP A 110 24.26 -5.25 -22.77
C ASP A 110 25.23 -5.08 -21.59
N ASP A 111 25.40 -6.07 -20.71
CA ASP A 111 26.70 -6.34 -20.07
C ASP A 111 26.70 -7.67 -19.29
N GLU A 112 27.79 -8.43 -19.44
CA GLU A 112 28.03 -9.73 -18.79
C GLU A 112 28.41 -9.59 -17.30
N ASP A 113 27.65 -8.82 -16.53
CA ASP A 113 27.77 -8.78 -15.07
C ASP A 113 26.52 -9.43 -14.48
N GLU A 114 26.66 -10.62 -13.88
CA GLU A 114 25.68 -11.16 -12.94
C GLU A 114 25.51 -10.10 -11.84
N LEU A 115 24.46 -9.27 -11.93
CA LEU A 115 24.07 -8.41 -10.82
C LEU A 115 23.66 -9.34 -9.68
N ASP A 116 24.59 -9.59 -8.76
CA ASP A 116 24.32 -10.10 -7.42
C ASP A 116 23.44 -9.04 -6.73
N LEU A 117 22.14 -8.99 -7.06
CA LEU A 117 21.16 -8.32 -6.21
C LEU A 117 21.36 -8.92 -4.83
N SER A 118 21.69 -8.06 -3.87
CA SER A 118 21.81 -8.50 -2.49
C SER A 118 20.48 -9.16 -2.10
N ALA A 119 20.53 -10.19 -1.24
CA ALA A 119 19.31 -10.85 -0.77
C ALA A 119 18.27 -9.87 -0.15
N ILE A 120 18.72 -8.66 0.20
CA ILE A 120 17.89 -7.54 0.68
C ILE A 120 17.15 -6.86 -0.48
N GLU A 121 17.81 -6.61 -1.62
CA GLU A 121 17.18 -6.01 -2.81
C GLU A 121 16.11 -6.93 -3.44
N GLU A 122 16.35 -8.24 -3.49
CA GLU A 122 15.33 -9.21 -3.92
C GLU A 122 14.11 -9.20 -3.01
N GLN A 123 14.33 -9.11 -1.69
CA GLN A 123 13.27 -9.06 -0.68
C GLN A 123 12.44 -7.78 -0.80
N LEU A 124 13.10 -6.64 -0.94
CA LEU A 124 12.45 -5.34 -1.12
C LEU A 124 11.69 -5.27 -2.46
N SER A 125 12.25 -5.85 -3.53
CA SER A 125 11.59 -5.94 -4.83
C SER A 125 10.33 -6.82 -4.76
N HIS A 126 10.36 -7.90 -3.98
CA HIS A 126 9.17 -8.72 -3.75
C HIS A 126 8.10 -7.95 -2.96
N ALA A 127 8.49 -7.31 -1.86
CA ALA A 127 7.58 -6.48 -1.06
C ALA A 127 6.96 -5.36 -1.91
N TRP A 128 7.78 -4.65 -2.69
CA TRP A 128 7.33 -3.63 -3.62
C TRP A 128 6.28 -4.16 -4.60
N ASN A 129 6.50 -5.32 -5.22
CA ASN A 129 5.54 -5.91 -6.15
C ASN A 129 4.19 -6.21 -5.47
N VAL A 130 4.21 -6.69 -4.22
CA VAL A 130 2.99 -6.98 -3.46
C VAL A 130 2.25 -5.67 -3.12
N PHE A 131 2.95 -4.66 -2.63
CA PHE A 131 2.36 -3.36 -2.33
C PHE A 131 1.82 -2.66 -3.58
N ALA A 132 2.57 -2.67 -4.69
CA ALA A 132 2.15 -2.10 -5.96
C ALA A 132 0.90 -2.79 -6.49
N ARG A 133 0.85 -4.13 -6.46
CA ARG A 133 -0.33 -4.88 -6.84
C ARG A 133 -1.52 -4.58 -5.94
N GLY A 134 -1.32 -4.53 -4.63
CA GLY A 134 -2.34 -4.21 -3.65
C GLY A 134 -2.90 -2.81 -3.82
N ALA A 135 -2.04 -1.80 -4.00
CA ALA A 135 -2.43 -0.41 -4.20
C ALA A 135 -3.23 -0.23 -5.50
N ASN A 136 -2.75 -0.82 -6.59
CA ASN A 136 -3.48 -0.80 -7.87
C ASN A 136 -4.83 -1.53 -7.77
N ALA A 137 -4.89 -2.66 -7.07
CA ALA A 137 -6.13 -3.40 -6.88
C ALA A 137 -7.12 -2.63 -5.98
N CYS A 138 -6.62 -1.95 -4.95
CA CYS A 138 -7.42 -1.05 -4.09
C CYS A 138 -8.09 0.04 -4.92
N ILE A 139 -7.33 0.76 -5.74
CA ILE A 139 -7.85 1.81 -6.62
C ILE A 139 -8.82 1.23 -7.65
N ALA A 140 -8.44 0.14 -8.32
CA ALA A 140 -9.24 -0.43 -9.41
C ALA A 140 -10.58 -1.01 -8.96
N ARG A 141 -10.64 -1.50 -7.71
CA ARG A 141 -11.82 -2.17 -7.15
C ARG A 141 -12.57 -1.31 -6.13
N SER A 142 -12.06 -0.11 -5.83
CA SER A 142 -12.61 0.76 -4.80
C SER A 142 -12.70 0.09 -3.42
N ILE A 143 -11.73 -0.74 -3.04
CA ILE A 143 -11.71 -1.44 -1.74
C ILE A 143 -10.43 -1.11 -0.99
N PRO A 144 -10.50 -0.74 0.31
CA PRO A 144 -9.32 -0.43 1.10
C PRO A 144 -8.30 -1.58 1.15
N LEU A 145 -7.02 -1.21 1.13
CA LEU A 145 -5.90 -2.11 1.35
C LEU A 145 -5.45 -2.02 2.80
N LEU A 146 -5.58 -3.12 3.54
CA LEU A 146 -5.08 -3.26 4.91
C LEU A 146 -3.69 -3.90 4.90
N VAL A 147 -2.79 -3.32 5.68
CA VAL A 147 -1.52 -3.93 6.05
C VAL A 147 -1.70 -4.62 7.39
N ILE A 148 -1.50 -5.94 7.43
CA ILE A 148 -1.62 -6.74 8.64
C ILE A 148 -0.21 -7.20 9.02
N GLU A 149 0.22 -6.86 10.23
CA GLU A 149 1.49 -7.29 10.85
C GLU A 149 1.35 -8.66 11.55
#